data_AF-A0A3D0WWK1-F1
#
_entry.id   AF-A0A3D0WWK1-F1
#
_cell.length_a   1.000
_cell.length_b   1.000
_cell.length_c   1.000
_cell.angle_alpha   90.00
_cell.angle_beta   90.00
_cell.angle_gamma   90.00
#
_symmetry.space_group_name_H-M   'P 1'
#
loop_
_entity.id
_entity.type
_entity.pdbx_description
1 polymer ?
#
loop_
_entity_poly.entity_id
_entity_poly.type
_entity_poly.pdbx_seq_one_letter_code
_entity_poly.pdbx_strand_id
1 'polypeptide(L)'
;YAYLKRFTFDATDKAANFLGDNPDSKLFLLTDVVYPRVEAIFGGGDDFREPLEIDVEEFIGVKSFKAKGKRISNYEVKEVKELEPTRFPEPEEDENDKPSKVEIEAEEPLNVNDADLLDEITGQMSLFD
;
A
#
# COMPACT_ATOMS: atom_id res chain seq x y z
N TYR A 1 30.42 -3.56 3.47
CA TYR A 1 29.39 -4.56 3.13
C TYR A 1 28.01 -3.96 3.26
N ALA A 2 27.12 -4.25 2.32
CA ALA A 2 25.73 -3.79 2.35
C ALA A 2 24.82 -4.77 3.09
N TYR A 3 23.85 -4.22 3.82
CA TYR A 3 22.88 -4.96 4.61
C TYR A 3 21.47 -4.47 4.28
N LEU A 4 20.54 -5.42 4.22
CA LEU A 4 19.12 -5.17 4.02
C LEU A 4 18.40 -5.42 5.35
N LYS A 5 17.56 -4.47 5.75
CA LYS A 5 16.85 -4.52 7.03
C LYS A 5 15.40 -4.12 6.84
N ARG A 6 14.49 -5.02 7.23
CA ARG A 6 13.06 -4.72 7.42
C ARG A 6 12.80 -4.52 8.90
N PHE A 7 12.07 -3.46 9.23
CA PHE A 7 11.69 -3.16 10.60
C PHE A 7 10.41 -2.33 10.60
N THR A 8 9.71 -2.33 11.72
CA THR A 8 8.61 -1.42 12.01
C THR A 8 9.12 -0.29 12.90
N PHE A 9 8.52 0.89 12.77
CA PHE A 9 8.79 1.98 13.70
C PHE A 9 8.03 1.74 14.99
N ASP A 10 8.75 1.80 16.12
CA ASP A 10 8.12 1.90 17.43
C ASP A 10 7.84 3.38 17.70
N ALA A 11 6.65 3.72 18.21
CA ALA A 11 6.32 5.08 18.59
C ALA A 11 7.25 5.55 19.72
N THR A 12 8.06 6.57 19.44
CA THR A 12 9.00 7.15 20.41
C THR A 12 9.22 8.62 20.12
N ASP A 13 9.25 9.45 21.16
CA ASP A 13 9.53 10.88 21.04
C ASP A 13 11.03 11.19 20.87
N LYS A 14 11.88 10.17 20.97
CA LYS A 14 13.34 10.31 20.86
C LYS A 14 13.81 10.00 19.45
N ALA A 15 14.73 10.82 18.93
CA ALA A 15 15.42 10.55 17.68
C ALA A 15 16.09 9.16 17.74
N ALA A 16 15.75 8.31 16.78
CA ALA A 16 16.23 6.93 16.72
C ALA A 16 17.16 6.74 15.51
N ASN A 17 18.30 6.06 15.73
CA ASN A 17 19.26 5.73 14.68
C ASN A 17 19.17 4.24 14.31
N PHE A 18 18.80 3.94 13.05
CA PHE A 18 18.71 2.56 12.53
C PHE A 18 19.94 2.09 11.74
N LEU A 19 20.86 2.99 11.40
CA LEU A 19 22.09 2.70 10.64
C LEU A 19 23.22 2.13 11.54
N GLY A 20 23.03 2.22 12.86
CA GLY A 20 23.99 1.78 13.87
C GLY A 20 25.03 2.85 14.20
N ASP A 21 26.04 2.45 14.99
CA ASP A 21 27.01 3.39 15.59
C ASP A 21 28.27 3.64 14.75
N ASN A 22 28.43 2.93 13.62
CA ASN A 22 29.61 3.12 12.78
C ASN A 22 29.45 4.41 11.94
N PRO A 23 30.36 5.40 12.06
CA PRO A 23 30.27 6.66 11.31
C PRO A 23 30.41 6.47 9.80
N ASP A 24 31.02 5.37 9.34
CA ASP A 24 31.15 5.04 7.92
C ASP A 24 29.90 4.36 7.33
N SER A 25 28.88 4.09 8.16
CA SER A 25 27.59 3.57 7.68
C SER A 25 26.92 4.58 6.76
N LYS A 26 26.50 4.11 5.57
CA LYS A 26 25.77 4.90 4.59
C LYS A 26 24.42 4.26 4.30
N LEU A 27 23.40 5.10 4.14
CA LEU A 27 22.09 4.68 3.64
C LEU A 27 22.13 4.62 2.11
N PHE A 28 21.66 3.51 1.55
CA PHE A 28 21.50 3.37 0.10
C PHE A 28 20.08 3.70 -0.35
N LEU A 29 19.09 3.06 0.28
CA LEU A 29 17.67 3.18 -0.04
C LEU A 29 16.86 3.03 1.25
N LEU A 30 15.77 3.81 1.36
CA LEU A 30 14.74 3.65 2.36
C LEU A 30 13.39 3.74 1.65
N THR A 31 12.56 2.71 1.80
CA THR A 31 11.25 2.59 1.15
C THR A 31 10.23 2.01 2.16
N ASP A 32 8.98 2.45 2.04
CA ASP A 32 7.82 1.96 2.79
C ASP A 32 6.91 1.08 1.93
N VAL A 33 7.35 0.70 0.73
CA VAL A 33 6.63 -0.22 -0.15
C VAL A 33 6.42 -1.58 0.54
N VAL A 34 5.19 -2.11 0.43
CA VAL A 34 4.75 -3.32 1.14
C VAL A 34 5.51 -4.57 0.69
N TYR A 35 5.68 -4.73 -0.62
CA TYR A 35 6.42 -5.84 -1.24
C TYR A 35 7.59 -5.31 -2.08
N PRO A 36 8.62 -4.74 -1.44
CA PRO A 36 9.68 -4.07 -2.17
C PRO A 36 10.55 -5.09 -2.89
N ARG A 37 10.90 -4.77 -4.13
CA ARG A 37 11.95 -5.46 -4.87
C ARG A 37 13.09 -4.48 -5.08
N VAL A 38 14.31 -4.94 -4.90
CA VAL A 38 15.49 -4.08 -5.04
C VAL A 38 16.55 -4.75 -5.89
N GLU A 39 17.28 -3.94 -6.65
CA GLU A 39 18.43 -4.36 -7.44
C GLU A 39 19.70 -3.80 -6.81
N ALA A 40 20.63 -4.67 -6.41
CA ALA A 40 21.92 -4.27 -5.88
C ALA A 40 22.99 -4.33 -6.98
N ILE A 41 23.52 -3.16 -7.34
CA ILE A 41 24.57 -3.01 -8.35
C ILE A 41 25.93 -3.04 -7.66
N PHE A 42 26.78 -3.98 -8.07
CA PHE A 42 28.12 -4.13 -7.51
C PHE A 42 29.08 -3.05 -8.01
N GLY A 43 30.13 -2.79 -7.24
CA GLY A 43 31.14 -1.78 -7.53
C GLY A 43 32.54 -2.22 -7.16
N GLY A 44 33.48 -1.27 -7.22
CA GLY A 44 34.87 -1.53 -6.91
C GLY A 44 35.45 -2.60 -7.82
N GLY A 45 36.06 -3.62 -7.23
CA GLY A 45 36.62 -4.76 -7.97
C GLY A 45 35.58 -5.79 -8.45
N ASP A 46 34.30 -5.61 -8.13
CA ASP A 46 33.20 -6.52 -8.47
C ASP A 46 32.19 -5.87 -9.44
N ASP A 47 32.52 -4.73 -10.05
CA ASP A 47 31.65 -3.97 -10.97
C ASP A 47 31.25 -4.72 -12.25
N PHE A 48 32.05 -5.71 -12.66
CA PHE A 48 31.79 -6.58 -13.80
C PHE A 48 30.66 -7.60 -13.57
N ARG A 49 30.19 -7.75 -12.33
CA ARG A 49 29.15 -8.70 -11.98
C ARG A 49 27.78 -8.17 -12.35
N GLU A 50 26.88 -9.10 -12.68
CA GLU A 50 25.49 -8.76 -12.89
C GLU A 50 24.86 -8.25 -11.58
N PRO A 51 23.96 -7.25 -11.66
CA PRO A 51 23.22 -6.79 -10.51
C PRO A 51 22.43 -7.94 -9.85
N LEU A 52 22.29 -7.86 -8.54
CA LEU A 52 21.54 -8.84 -7.77
C LEU A 52 20.13 -8.31 -7.49
N GLU A 53 19.13 -8.90 -8.12
CA GLU A 53 17.73 -8.68 -7.77
C GLU A 53 17.34 -9.42 -6.48
N ILE A 54 16.61 -8.74 -5.62
CA ILE A 54 16.22 -9.24 -4.29
C ILE A 54 14.74 -8.94 -4.07
N ASP A 55 13.96 -10.01 -3.90
CA ASP A 55 12.64 -9.91 -3.26
C ASP A 55 12.86 -9.76 -1.74
N VAL A 56 12.47 -8.61 -1.20
CA VAL A 56 12.77 -8.25 0.19
C VAL A 56 11.99 -9.13 1.18
N GLU A 57 10.77 -9.54 0.82
CA GLU A 57 9.91 -10.39 1.66
C GLU A 57 10.53 -11.77 1.83
N GLU A 58 10.95 -12.37 0.72
CA GLU A 58 11.57 -13.71 0.71
C GLU A 58 13.00 -13.68 1.29
N PHE A 59 13.70 -12.56 1.14
CA PHE A 59 15.07 -12.43 1.60
C PHE A 59 15.20 -12.31 3.12
N ILE A 60 14.36 -11.50 3.77
CA ILE A 60 14.45 -11.25 5.21
C ILE A 60 13.04 -11.02 5.81
N GLY A 61 12.77 -11.65 6.96
CA GLY A 61 11.61 -11.28 7.77
C GLY A 61 11.81 -9.98 8.55
N VAL A 62 10.74 -9.45 9.15
CA VAL A 62 10.80 -8.26 10.00
C VAL A 62 11.78 -8.47 11.17
N LYS A 63 12.64 -7.49 11.40
CA LYS A 63 13.62 -7.44 12.49
C LYS A 63 13.40 -6.22 13.36
N SER A 64 14.02 -6.22 14.54
CA SER A 64 14.06 -5.05 15.41
C SER A 64 14.78 -3.88 14.73
N PHE A 65 14.34 -2.66 15.03
CA PHE A 65 15.01 -1.42 14.66
C PHE A 65 16.48 -1.37 15.13
N LYS A 66 16.91 -2.14 16.12
CA LYS A 66 18.33 -2.20 16.54
C LYS A 66 19.16 -3.24 15.79
N ALA A 67 18.53 -4.12 15.02
CA ALA A 67 19.24 -5.15 14.28
C ALA A 67 20.00 -4.55 13.09
N LYS A 68 21.12 -5.20 12.71
CA LYS A 68 21.89 -4.80 11.52
C LYS A 68 21.20 -5.15 10.20
N GLY A 69 20.37 -6.21 10.19
CA GLY A 69 19.78 -6.77 8.98
C GLY A 69 20.57 -7.96 8.41
N LYS A 70 20.16 -8.43 7.24
CA LYS A 70 20.78 -9.54 6.51
C LYS A 70 21.74 -8.98 5.47
N ARG A 71 22.94 -9.56 5.38
CA ARG A 71 23.96 -9.12 4.43
C ARG A 71 23.53 -9.49 3.01
N ILE A 72 23.60 -8.53 2.09
CA ILE A 72 23.21 -8.73 0.68
C ILE A 72 24.19 -9.69 -0.01
N SER A 73 25.48 -9.37 0.05
CA SER A 73 26.55 -10.19 -0.51
C SER A 73 27.87 -9.93 0.23
N ASN A 74 28.92 -10.69 -0.13
CA ASN A 74 30.29 -10.41 0.32
C ASN A 74 31.03 -9.42 -0.59
N TYR A 75 30.36 -8.87 -1.59
CA TYR A 75 30.94 -7.95 -2.57
C TYR A 75 30.66 -6.49 -2.19
N GLU A 76 31.39 -5.58 -2.82
CA GLU A 76 31.12 -4.15 -2.69
C GLU A 76 29.87 -3.77 -3.50
N VAL A 77 28.90 -3.15 -2.83
CA VAL A 77 27.69 -2.63 -3.48
C VAL A 77 27.87 -1.13 -3.68
N LYS A 78 27.76 -0.69 -4.93
CA LYS A 78 27.88 0.71 -5.33
C LYS A 78 26.57 1.46 -5.16
N GLU A 79 25.49 0.83 -5.62
CA GLU A 79 24.17 1.45 -5.71
C GLU A 79 23.09 0.39 -5.47
N VAL A 80 21.97 0.80 -4.90
CA VAL A 80 20.77 -0.02 -4.77
C VAL A 80 19.62 0.74 -5.41
N LYS A 81 18.95 0.09 -6.36
CA LYS A 81 17.77 0.65 -7.04
C LYS A 81 16.52 -0.05 -6.56
N GLU A 82 15.45 0.71 -6.46
CA GLU A 82 14.12 0.16 -6.23
C GLU A 82 13.54 -0.31 -7.56
N LEU A 83 12.96 -1.51 -7.53
CA LEU A 83 12.25 -2.12 -8.65
C LEU A 83 10.75 -2.13 -8.36
N GLU A 84 9.96 -2.27 -9.42
CA GLU A 84 8.51 -2.37 -9.27
C GLU A 84 8.10 -3.65 -8.52
N PRO A 85 7.22 -3.54 -7.51
CA PRO A 85 6.62 -4.68 -6.84
C PRO A 85 5.88 -5.58 -7.81
N THR A 86 6.00 -6.89 -7.61
CA THR A 86 5.22 -7.90 -8.35
C THR A 86 3.92 -8.27 -7.64
N ARG A 87 3.78 -7.87 -6.38
CA ARG A 87 2.62 -8.15 -5.53
C ARG A 87 2.13 -6.82 -4.96
N PHE A 88 0.81 -6.68 -4.87
CA PHE A 88 0.16 -5.54 -4.22
C PHE A 88 -0.71 -6.08 -3.09
N PRO A 89 -0.82 -5.36 -1.96
CA PRO A 89 -1.76 -5.75 -0.92
C PRO A 89 -3.17 -5.80 -1.53
N GLU A 90 -3.96 -6.77 -1.10
CA GLU A 90 -5.39 -6.76 -1.42
C GLU A 90 -5.98 -5.46 -0.86
N PRO A 91 -6.87 -4.77 -1.60
CA PRO A 91 -7.54 -3.60 -1.07
C PRO A 91 -8.23 -4.01 0.22
N GLU A 92 -7.95 -3.29 1.31
CA GLU A 92 -8.73 -3.47 2.53
C GLU A 92 -10.20 -3.22 2.16
N GLU A 93 -11.05 -4.23 2.30
CA GLU A 93 -12.49 -4.00 2.26
C GLU A 93 -12.79 -3.04 3.41
N ASP A 94 -13.08 -1.78 3.09
CA ASP A 94 -13.54 -0.80 4.06
C ASP A 94 -14.74 -1.41 4.81
N GLU A 95 -14.54 -1.84 6.07
CA GLU A 95 -15.63 -2.30 6.95
C GLU A 95 -16.64 -1.18 7.26
N ASN A 96 -16.49 0.01 6.67
CA ASN A 96 -17.44 1.11 6.71
C ASN A 96 -18.60 1.00 5.71
N ASP A 97 -18.56 0.08 4.76
CA ASP A 97 -19.72 -0.28 3.93
C ASP A 97 -20.52 -1.42 4.57
N LYS A 98 -20.83 -1.28 5.87
CA LYS A 98 -22.07 -1.88 6.35
C LYS A 98 -23.20 -1.05 5.74
N PRO A 99 -24.05 -1.59 4.84
CA PRO A 99 -25.29 -0.91 4.54
C PRO A 99 -26.01 -0.78 5.88
N SER A 100 -26.05 0.43 6.44
CA SER A 100 -27.03 0.75 7.45
C SER A 100 -28.36 0.33 6.85
N LYS A 101 -28.95 -0.71 7.44
CA LYS A 101 -30.31 -1.11 7.12
C LYS A 101 -31.17 0.07 7.55
N VAL A 102 -31.37 1.02 6.64
CA VAL A 102 -32.42 2.02 6.76
C VAL A 102 -33.69 1.19 6.71
N GLU A 103 -34.29 0.96 7.87
CA GLU A 103 -35.68 0.58 7.96
C GLU A 103 -36.45 1.71 7.27
N ILE A 104 -36.78 1.49 6.00
CA ILE A 104 -37.82 2.24 5.33
C ILE A 104 -39.09 1.81 6.07
N GLU A 105 -39.52 2.62 7.04
CA GLU A 105 -40.90 2.59 7.51
C GLU A 105 -41.76 2.76 6.26
N ALA A 106 -42.48 1.69 5.91
CA ALA A 106 -43.41 1.70 4.81
C ALA A 106 -44.52 2.71 5.15
N GLU A 107 -44.36 3.94 4.68
CA GLU A 107 -45.49 4.86 4.56
C GLU A 107 -46.52 4.22 3.62
N GLU A 108 -47.77 4.29 4.06
CA GLU A 108 -48.95 3.65 3.50
C GLU A 108 -49.04 3.82 1.98
N PRO A 109 -49.61 2.84 1.23
CA PRO A 109 -49.79 3.01 -0.20
C PRO A 109 -50.76 4.17 -0.44
N LEU A 110 -50.22 5.32 -0.83
CA LEU A 110 -50.97 6.38 -1.49
C LEU A 110 -51.66 5.75 -2.70
N ASN A 111 -52.96 5.51 -2.59
CA ASN A 111 -53.83 5.12 -3.68
C ASN A 111 -54.03 6.34 -4.58
N VAL A 112 -52.96 6.77 -5.25
CA VAL A 112 -53.01 7.73 -6.35
C VAL A 112 -53.39 6.93 -7.59
N ASN A 113 -54.60 7.18 -8.08
CA ASN A 113 -55.11 6.60 -9.31
C ASN A 113 -54.18 7.01 -10.46
N ASP A 114 -53.61 6.03 -11.18
CA ASP A 114 -52.64 6.27 -12.26
C ASP A 114 -53.17 7.24 -13.34
N ALA A 115 -54.49 7.37 -13.45
CA ALA A 115 -55.15 8.32 -14.35
C ALA A 115 -54.85 9.78 -14.01
N ASP A 116 -54.79 10.15 -12.73
CA ASP A 116 -54.57 11.54 -12.29
C ASP A 116 -53.11 11.97 -12.52
N LEU A 117 -52.16 11.04 -12.34
CA LEU A 117 -50.73 11.28 -12.59
C LEU A 117 -50.41 11.46 -14.08
N LEU A 118 -51.09 10.74 -14.96
CA LEU A 118 -50.91 10.87 -16.40
C LEU A 118 -51.50 12.18 -16.94
N ASP A 119 -52.60 12.66 -16.35
CA ASP A 119 -53.23 13.92 -16.76
C ASP A 119 -52.35 15.14 -16.42
N GLU A 120 -51.64 15.08 -15.29
CA GLU A 120 -50.66 16.10 -14.90
C GLU A 120 -49.39 16.09 -15.76
N ILE A 121 -48.89 14.90 -16.15
CA ILE A 121 -47.70 14.78 -17.03
C ILE A 121 -48.02 15.21 -18.47
N THR A 122 -49.21 14.89 -18.96
CA THR A 122 -49.58 15.16 -20.36
C THR A 122 -50.31 16.49 -20.54
N GLY A 123 -50.75 17.13 -19.45
CA GLY A 123 -51.42 18.44 -19.45
C GLY A 123 -52.70 18.45 -20.26
N GLN A 124 -53.33 17.29 -20.46
CA GLN A 124 -54.34 17.07 -21.47
C GLN A 124 -55.74 16.98 -20.85
N MET A 125 -56.25 18.11 -20.34
CA MET A 125 -57.61 18.20 -19.78
C MET A 125 -58.64 17.53 -20.70
N SER A 126 -59.16 16.38 -20.25
CA SER A 126 -60.24 15.66 -20.92
C SER A 126 -61.50 16.53 -20.95
N LEU A 127 -61.84 17.05 -22.12
CA LEU A 127 -63.06 17.83 -22.36
C LEU A 127 -64.16 16.96 -22.94
N PHE A 128 -64.61 15.91 -22.25
CA PHE A 128 -65.91 15.25 -22.52
C PHE A 128 -66.44 14.57 -21.24
N ASP A 129 -67.68 14.90 -20.86
CA ASP A 129 -68.51 14.21 -19.84
C ASP A 129 -68.86 12.78 -20.27
#